data_AF-A0A060C5M1-F1
#
_entry.id   AF-A0A060C5M1-F1
#
_cell.length_a   1.000
_cell.length_b   1.000
_cell.length_c   1.000
_cell.angle_alpha   90.00
_cell.angle_beta   90.00
_cell.angle_gamma   90.00
#
_symmetry.space_group_name_H-M   'P 1'
#
loop_
_entity.id
_entity.type
_entity.pdbx_description
1 polymer ?
#
loop_
_entity_poly.entity_id
_entity_poly.type
_entity_poly.pdbx_seq_one_letter_code
_entity_poly.pdbx_strand_id
1 'polypeptide(L)'
;TGAAADKLLQREVNEGHQIALHTASHVYSDLYSSEDAYFADLAKVHDHVLEVTGVDARVVRFPGGSSNTISANYSQGIMTRLAAALPERGYRYIDWNVDSGDGAGLTDHDALLENLKSETKAGRANVVLMHDTHPTSAAVLKEY
;
A
#
# COMPACT_ATOMS: atom_id res chain seq x y z
N THR A 1 -5.47 14.03 -2.84
CA THR A 1 -6.91 14.24 -3.12
C THR A 1 -7.06 15.36 -4.14
N GLY A 2 -8.07 15.28 -4.99
CA GLY A 2 -8.39 16.32 -5.98
C GLY A 2 -8.80 15.74 -7.33
N ALA A 3 -9.55 16.50 -8.11
CA ALA A 3 -10.26 16.02 -9.30
C ALA A 3 -9.41 15.26 -10.35
N ALA A 4 -8.10 15.51 -10.42
CA ALA A 4 -7.20 14.75 -11.30
C ALA A 4 -6.88 13.35 -10.74
N ALA A 5 -6.62 13.23 -9.44
CA ALA A 5 -6.39 11.96 -8.76
C ALA A 5 -7.68 11.11 -8.74
N ASP A 6 -8.83 11.75 -8.51
CA ASP A 6 -10.13 11.06 -8.49
C ASP A 6 -10.43 10.40 -9.85
N LYS A 7 -10.06 11.06 -10.96
CA LYS A 7 -10.17 10.48 -12.31
C LYS A 7 -9.24 9.29 -12.54
N LEU A 8 -8.03 9.30 -11.96
CA LEU A 8 -7.12 8.17 -12.04
C LEU A 8 -7.69 6.98 -11.25
N LEU A 9 -8.19 7.23 -10.04
CA LEU A 9 -8.83 6.22 -9.22
C LEU A 9 -10.06 5.59 -9.92
N GLN A 10 -10.92 6.41 -10.54
CA GLN A 10 -12.03 5.90 -11.36
C GLN A 10 -11.55 5.10 -12.56
N ARG A 11 -10.47 5.53 -13.22
CA ARG A 11 -9.87 4.82 -14.35
C ARG A 11 -9.32 3.46 -13.92
N GLU A 12 -8.65 3.38 -12.77
CA GLU A 12 -8.17 2.12 -12.20
C GLU A 12 -9.32 1.11 -12.03
N VAL A 13 -10.44 1.55 -11.46
CA VAL A 13 -11.65 0.72 -11.34
C VAL A 13 -12.21 0.32 -12.70
N ASN A 14 -12.36 1.28 -13.62
CA ASN A 14 -12.95 1.03 -14.95
C ASN A 14 -12.09 0.09 -15.83
N GLU A 15 -10.78 0.06 -15.60
CA GLU A 15 -9.84 -0.84 -16.27
C GLU A 15 -9.74 -2.22 -15.57
N GLY A 16 -10.50 -2.44 -14.49
CA GLY A 16 -10.60 -3.73 -13.81
C GLY A 16 -9.53 -3.99 -12.75
N HIS A 17 -8.81 -2.95 -12.31
CA HIS A 17 -7.80 -3.08 -11.26
C HIS A 17 -8.45 -3.17 -9.87
N GLN A 18 -7.81 -3.92 -8.97
CA GLN A 18 -8.24 -3.98 -7.56
C GLN A 18 -7.82 -2.71 -6.82
N ILE A 19 -8.79 -2.01 -6.23
CA ILE A 19 -8.50 -0.91 -5.30
C ILE A 19 -8.28 -1.47 -3.90
N ALA A 20 -7.16 -1.12 -3.30
CA ALA A 20 -6.82 -1.42 -1.91
C ALA A 20 -6.44 -0.12 -1.18
N LEU A 21 -6.58 -0.12 0.14
CA LEU A 21 -6.36 1.04 0.99
C LEU A 21 -4.94 1.03 1.55
N HIS A 22 -4.31 2.20 1.62
CA HIS A 22 -3.04 2.37 2.30
C HIS A 22 -3.23 3.13 3.60
N THR A 23 -3.35 4.46 3.52
CA THR A 23 -3.81 5.42 4.54
C THR A 23 -4.13 6.73 3.81
N ALA A 24 -4.85 7.64 4.43
CA ALA A 24 -5.11 8.98 3.88
C ALA A 24 -3.90 9.92 4.05
N SER A 25 -3.23 9.89 5.21
CA SER A 25 -2.14 10.83 5.53
C SER A 25 -0.73 10.31 5.23
N HIS A 26 -0.50 8.99 5.39
CA HIS A 26 0.83 8.38 5.34
C HIS A 26 1.84 8.98 6.36
N VAL A 27 1.35 9.56 7.46
CA VAL A 27 2.17 10.17 8.52
C VAL A 27 2.31 9.19 9.69
N TYR A 28 3.46 8.51 9.78
CA TYR A 28 3.69 7.43 10.74
C TYR A 28 3.44 7.82 12.20
N SER A 29 3.79 9.05 12.60
CA SER A 29 3.58 9.52 13.98
C SER A 29 2.12 9.60 14.38
N ASP A 30 1.26 9.92 13.42
CA ASP A 30 -0.15 10.16 13.64
C ASP A 30 -0.91 8.84 13.48
N LEU A 31 -0.58 8.08 12.44
CA LEU A 31 -1.17 6.77 12.17
C LEU A 31 -0.92 5.79 13.30
N TYR A 32 0.32 5.73 13.80
CA TYR A 32 0.73 4.72 14.77
C TYR A 32 0.72 5.23 16.23
N SER A 33 0.10 6.37 16.52
CA SER A 33 -0.06 6.84 17.91
C SER A 33 -1.06 5.98 18.71
N SER A 34 -2.09 5.45 18.05
CA SER A 34 -3.11 4.56 18.64
C SER A 34 -3.90 3.82 17.57
N GLU A 35 -4.64 2.77 17.95
CA GLU A 35 -5.53 2.06 17.01
C GLU A 35 -6.65 2.97 16.49
N ASP A 36 -7.21 3.83 17.35
CA ASP A 36 -8.22 4.80 16.96
C ASP A 36 -7.70 5.78 15.92
N ALA A 37 -6.46 6.25 16.06
CA ALA A 37 -5.85 7.16 15.09
C ALA A 37 -5.67 6.46 13.73
N TYR A 38 -5.16 5.23 13.72
CA TYR A 38 -5.05 4.42 12.52
C TYR A 38 -6.40 4.21 11.82
N PHE A 39 -7.42 3.78 12.57
CA PHE A 39 -8.74 3.51 12.00
C PHE A 39 -9.49 4.77 11.58
N ALA A 40 -9.29 5.90 12.26
CA ALA A 40 -9.83 7.18 11.83
C ALA A 40 -9.21 7.63 10.50
N ASP A 41 -7.91 7.41 10.30
CA ASP A 41 -7.25 7.71 9.03
C ASP A 41 -7.64 6.73 7.91
N LEU A 42 -7.72 5.44 8.23
CA LEU A 42 -8.19 4.40 7.30
C LEU A 42 -9.62 4.67 6.82
N ALA A 43 -10.51 5.09 7.73
CA ALA A 43 -11.89 5.45 7.39
C ALA A 43 -11.94 6.61 6.38
N LYS A 44 -11.08 7.62 6.52
CA LYS A 44 -11.03 8.75 5.56
C LYS A 44 -10.70 8.28 4.15
N VAL A 45 -9.69 7.41 3.98
CA VAL A 45 -9.34 6.91 2.65
C VAL A 45 -10.39 5.93 2.11
N HIS A 46 -10.96 5.09 2.97
CA HIS A 46 -12.08 4.22 2.61
C HIS A 46 -13.27 5.01 2.08
N ASP A 47 -13.73 6.02 2.84
CA ASP A 47 -14.91 6.81 2.50
C ASP A 47 -14.68 7.60 1.21
N HIS A 48 -13.47 8.14 1.02
CA HIS A 48 -13.11 8.82 -0.23
C HIS A 48 -13.12 7.86 -1.44
N VAL A 49 -12.57 6.66 -1.31
CA VAL A 49 -12.62 5.64 -2.38
C VAL A 49 -14.06 5.26 -2.71
N LEU A 50 -14.88 5.01 -1.69
CA LEU A 50 -16.28 4.66 -1.84
C LEU A 50 -17.08 5.79 -2.50
N GLU A 51 -16.86 7.04 -2.10
CA GLU A 51 -17.52 8.22 -2.67
C GLU A 51 -17.17 8.40 -4.16
N VAL A 52 -15.90 8.28 -4.51
CA VAL A 52 -15.40 8.57 -5.87
C VAL A 52 -15.73 7.43 -6.85
N THR A 53 -15.72 6.18 -6.38
CA THR A 53 -15.77 5.00 -7.28
C THR A 53 -16.96 4.07 -7.04
N GLY A 54 -17.63 4.16 -5.89
CA GLY A 54 -18.62 3.19 -5.46
C GLY A 54 -18.03 1.84 -5.00
N VAL A 55 -16.71 1.68 -4.96
CA VAL A 55 -16.05 0.44 -4.52
C VAL A 55 -15.90 0.42 -3.00
N ASP A 56 -16.45 -0.63 -2.38
CA ASP A 56 -16.21 -0.93 -0.96
C ASP A 56 -14.86 -1.64 -0.77
N ALA A 57 -13.77 -0.87 -0.71
CA ALA A 57 -12.42 -1.42 -0.63
C ALA A 57 -12.13 -2.03 0.76
N ARG A 58 -11.90 -3.34 0.81
CA ARG A 58 -11.65 -4.12 2.05
C ARG A 58 -10.27 -4.77 2.14
N VAL A 59 -9.36 -4.45 1.23
CA VAL A 59 -7.96 -4.87 1.29
C VAL A 59 -7.11 -3.69 1.71
N VAL A 60 -6.17 -3.92 2.63
CA VAL A 60 -5.30 -2.89 3.20
C VAL A 60 -3.84 -3.27 3.03
N ARG A 61 -2.96 -2.29 2.81
CA ARG A 61 -1.52 -2.43 3.01
C ARG A 61 -1.10 -1.44 4.08
N PHE A 62 -0.43 -1.90 5.14
CA PHE A 62 0.08 -0.98 6.16
C PHE A 62 1.22 -0.12 5.60
N PRO A 63 1.30 1.19 5.93
CA PRO A 63 2.51 1.99 5.70
C PRO A 63 3.74 1.34 6.35
N GLY A 64 4.70 0.95 5.53
CA GLY A 64 5.90 0.21 5.95
C GLY A 64 5.72 -1.30 6.11
N GLY A 65 4.54 -1.84 5.81
CA GLY A 65 4.22 -3.26 5.95
C GLY A 65 3.83 -3.66 7.37
N SER A 66 3.20 -4.83 7.51
CA SER A 66 2.76 -5.34 8.82
C SER A 66 3.93 -5.65 9.78
N SER A 67 5.14 -5.83 9.23
CA SER A 67 6.38 -6.08 9.96
C SER A 67 7.20 -4.83 10.29
N ASN A 68 6.67 -3.62 10.05
CA ASN A 68 7.43 -2.40 10.31
C ASN A 68 7.74 -2.24 11.81
N THR A 69 8.93 -1.71 12.11
CA THR A 69 9.39 -1.46 13.49
C THR A 69 9.31 0.01 13.88
N ILE A 70 9.17 0.91 12.91
CA ILE A 70 9.06 2.36 13.13
C ILE A 70 7.81 2.72 13.95
N SER A 71 6.72 1.97 13.82
CA SER A 71 5.51 2.16 14.63
C SER A 71 5.76 2.06 16.13
N ALA A 72 6.77 1.27 16.54
CA ALA A 72 7.11 1.05 17.94
C ALA A 72 7.70 2.30 18.61
N ASN A 73 8.14 3.30 17.83
CA ASN A 73 8.54 4.62 18.32
C ASN A 73 7.34 5.47 18.79
N TYR A 74 6.12 5.14 18.35
CA TYR A 74 4.91 5.89 18.65
C TYR A 74 3.97 5.11 19.59
N SER A 75 3.82 3.81 19.36
CA SER A 75 3.02 2.92 20.21
C SER A 75 3.57 1.50 20.16
N GLN A 76 4.14 1.03 21.28
CA GLN A 76 4.68 -0.31 21.38
C GLN A 76 3.59 -1.39 21.17
N GLY A 77 3.91 -2.40 20.37
CA GLY A 77 3.02 -3.51 20.05
C GLY A 77 1.81 -3.14 19.18
N ILE A 78 1.74 -1.93 18.61
CA ILE A 78 0.58 -1.49 17.84
C ILE A 78 0.33 -2.33 16.59
N MET A 79 1.38 -2.78 15.88
CA MET A 79 1.21 -3.62 14.69
C MET A 79 0.55 -4.95 15.01
N THR A 80 0.87 -5.57 16.15
CA THR A 80 0.19 -6.79 16.61
C THR A 80 -1.30 -6.54 16.83
N ARG A 81 -1.66 -5.42 17.46
CA ARG A 81 -3.06 -5.08 17.73
C ARG A 81 -3.81 -4.76 16.43
N LEU A 82 -3.22 -3.94 15.56
CA LEU A 82 -3.81 -3.58 14.26
C LEU A 82 -3.98 -4.79 13.31
N ALA A 83 -2.99 -5.68 13.26
CA ALA A 83 -3.06 -6.89 12.43
C ALA A 83 -4.18 -7.84 12.89
N ALA A 84 -4.46 -7.88 14.19
CA ALA A 84 -5.61 -8.62 14.74
C ALA A 84 -6.94 -7.89 14.49
N ALA A 85 -6.98 -6.57 14.66
CA ALA A 85 -8.20 -5.77 14.58
C ALA A 85 -8.75 -5.60 13.16
N LEU A 86 -7.89 -5.59 12.12
CA LEU A 86 -8.34 -5.45 10.72
C LEU A 86 -9.31 -6.58 10.30
N PRO A 87 -8.98 -7.87 10.45
CA PRO A 87 -9.89 -8.97 10.17
C PRO A 87 -11.21 -8.93 10.95
N GLU A 88 -11.17 -8.55 12.23
CA GLU A 88 -12.38 -8.39 13.06
C GLU A 88 -13.34 -7.33 12.51
N ARG A 89 -12.79 -6.35 11.79
CA ARG A 89 -13.53 -5.27 11.12
C ARG A 89 -13.83 -5.56 9.65
N GLY A 90 -13.61 -6.80 9.19
CA GLY A 90 -13.93 -7.25 7.82
C GLY A 90 -12.88 -6.87 6.78
N TYR A 91 -11.72 -6.37 7.18
CA TYR A 91 -10.60 -6.09 6.28
C TYR A 91 -9.67 -7.28 6.15
N ARG A 92 -9.00 -7.38 5.01
CA ARG A 92 -7.80 -8.20 4.84
C ARG A 92 -6.61 -7.29 4.65
N TYR A 93 -5.42 -7.72 5.02
CA TYR A 93 -4.20 -6.99 4.69
C TYR A 93 -3.23 -7.85 3.87
N ILE A 94 -2.40 -7.19 3.07
CA ILE A 94 -1.42 -7.83 2.21
C ILE A 94 -0.08 -7.06 2.27
N ASP A 95 0.99 -7.80 2.50
CA ASP A 95 2.37 -7.31 2.38
C ASP A 95 2.92 -7.64 0.98
N TRP A 96 4.23 -7.81 0.84
CA TRP A 96 4.90 -8.19 -0.40
C TRP A 96 5.96 -9.26 -0.13
N ASN A 97 6.37 -9.95 -1.19
CA ASN A 97 7.46 -10.94 -1.16
C ASN A 97 8.45 -10.81 -2.32
N VAL A 98 8.32 -9.71 -3.07
CA VAL A 98 9.25 -9.17 -4.06
C VAL A 98 9.30 -7.67 -3.82
N ASP A 99 10.45 -7.13 -3.48
CA ASP A 99 10.68 -5.70 -3.30
C ASP A 99 11.48 -5.16 -4.49
N SER A 100 10.97 -4.11 -5.14
CA SER A 100 11.73 -3.47 -6.22
C SER A 100 12.92 -2.67 -5.68
N GLY A 101 12.84 -2.20 -4.44
CA GLY A 101 13.79 -1.23 -3.85
C GLY A 101 13.43 0.24 -4.12
N ASP A 102 12.37 0.52 -4.90
CA ASP A 102 11.97 1.90 -5.21
C ASP A 102 11.49 2.67 -3.98
N GLY A 103 10.87 1.99 -3.02
CA GLY A 103 10.48 2.55 -1.72
C GLY A 103 11.66 2.93 -0.83
N ALA A 104 12.84 2.34 -1.08
CA ALA A 104 14.10 2.69 -0.42
C ALA A 104 14.88 3.80 -1.16
N GLY A 105 14.31 4.36 -2.24
CA GLY A 105 14.92 5.44 -3.03
C GLY A 105 15.80 4.98 -4.19
N LEU A 106 15.76 3.69 -4.55
CA LEU A 106 16.41 3.22 -5.77
C LEU A 106 15.70 3.82 -7.00
N THR A 107 16.45 4.51 -7.85
CA THR A 107 15.94 5.19 -9.05
C THR A 107 16.62 4.74 -10.33
N ASP A 108 17.62 3.88 -10.23
CA ASP A 108 18.31 3.30 -11.37
C ASP A 108 17.44 2.21 -12.01
N HIS A 109 17.19 2.36 -13.32
CA HIS A 109 16.27 1.50 -14.05
C HIS A 109 16.72 0.04 -14.07
N ASP A 110 18.00 -0.20 -14.36
CA ASP A 110 18.53 -1.55 -14.55
C ASP A 110 18.62 -2.28 -13.21
N ALA A 111 19.00 -1.58 -12.13
CA ALA A 111 18.99 -2.12 -10.79
C ALA A 111 17.58 -2.47 -10.30
N LEU A 112 16.57 -1.65 -10.60
CA LEU A 112 15.16 -1.97 -10.30
C LEU A 112 14.71 -3.23 -11.04
N LEU A 113 15.02 -3.33 -12.34
CA LEU A 113 14.67 -4.48 -13.16
C LEU A 113 15.38 -5.77 -12.68
N GLU A 114 16.64 -5.65 -12.25
CA GLU A 114 17.41 -6.75 -11.66
C GLU A 114 16.80 -7.23 -10.35
N ASN A 115 16.42 -6.33 -9.43
CA ASN A 115 15.74 -6.68 -8.18
C ASN A 115 14.44 -7.44 -8.47
N LEU A 116 13.59 -6.91 -9.36
CA LEU A 116 12.35 -7.58 -9.73
C LEU A 116 12.58 -8.98 -10.29
N LYS A 117 13.52 -9.15 -11.23
CA LYS A 117 13.81 -10.44 -11.86
C LYS A 117 14.42 -11.45 -10.89
N SER A 118 15.34 -11.01 -10.04
CA SER A 118 16.07 -11.88 -9.10
C SER A 118 15.19 -12.36 -7.94
N GLU A 119 14.27 -11.52 -7.47
CA GLU A 119 13.38 -11.87 -6.36
C GLU A 119 12.14 -12.65 -6.82
N THR A 120 11.73 -12.52 -8.08
CA THR A 120 10.58 -13.24 -8.63
C THR A 120 10.89 -14.72 -8.79
N LYS A 121 9.98 -15.58 -8.30
CA LYS A 121 10.14 -17.04 -8.36
C LYS A 121 9.02 -17.68 -9.16
N ALA A 122 9.39 -18.47 -10.16
CA ALA A 122 8.45 -19.29 -10.92
C ALA A 122 7.71 -20.26 -9.98
N GLY A 123 6.40 -20.41 -10.18
CA GLY A 123 5.56 -21.27 -9.33
C GLY A 123 5.22 -20.72 -7.94
N ARG A 124 5.66 -19.50 -7.60
CA ARG A 124 5.25 -18.77 -6.38
C ARG A 124 4.22 -17.70 -6.73
N ALA A 125 3.27 -17.45 -5.83
CA ALA A 125 2.48 -16.21 -5.87
C ALA A 125 3.40 -15.02 -5.51
N ASN A 126 3.93 -14.34 -6.52
CA ASN A 126 4.76 -13.16 -6.33
C ASN A 126 3.86 -11.94 -6.10
N VAL A 127 4.07 -11.25 -4.98
CA VAL A 127 3.42 -9.99 -4.65
C VAL A 127 4.51 -8.94 -4.64
N VAL A 128 4.51 -8.10 -5.67
CA VAL A 128 5.55 -7.10 -5.94
C VAL A 128 5.19 -5.77 -5.29
N LEU A 129 6.14 -5.16 -4.57
CA LEU A 129 6.03 -3.79 -4.07
C LEU A 129 6.70 -2.81 -5.03
N MET A 130 5.91 -1.83 -5.49
CA MET A 130 6.35 -0.68 -6.27
C MET A 130 5.52 0.56 -5.89
N HIS A 131 6.01 1.74 -6.26
CA HIS A 131 5.38 3.03 -6.03
C HIS A 131 5.21 3.79 -7.36
N ASP A 132 3.96 3.96 -7.78
CA ASP A 132 3.57 4.65 -9.01
C ASP A 132 3.81 6.16 -8.98
N THR A 133 4.13 6.71 -7.79
CA THR A 133 4.59 8.09 -7.60
C THR A 133 6.01 8.33 -8.12
N HIS A 134 6.76 7.28 -8.45
CA HIS A 134 8.11 7.37 -9.00
C HIS A 134 8.11 7.08 -10.51
N PRO A 135 8.56 8.01 -11.37
CA PRO A 135 8.53 7.81 -12.83
C PRO A 135 9.29 6.57 -13.31
N THR A 136 10.42 6.23 -12.68
CA THR A 136 11.23 5.05 -13.06
C THR A 136 10.50 3.74 -12.79
N SER A 137 9.71 3.66 -11.70
CA SER A 137 8.98 2.45 -11.31
C SER A 137 7.98 2.03 -12.37
N ALA A 138 7.22 2.98 -12.93
CA ALA A 138 6.27 2.70 -14.00
C ALA A 138 6.96 2.33 -15.32
N ALA A 139 8.17 2.83 -15.58
CA ALA A 139 8.92 2.55 -16.81
C ALA A 139 9.40 1.09 -16.86
N VAL A 140 9.95 0.60 -15.75
CA VAL A 140 10.48 -0.78 -15.61
C VAL A 140 9.43 -1.85 -15.92
N LEU A 141 8.15 -1.60 -15.61
CA LEU A 141 7.07 -2.57 -15.83
C LEU A 141 6.84 -2.92 -17.31
N LYS A 142 7.34 -2.13 -18.26
CA LYS A 142 7.25 -2.44 -19.69
C LYS A 142 8.24 -3.54 -20.13
N GLU A 143 9.24 -3.82 -19.31
CA GLU A 143 10.37 -4.70 -19.61
C GLU A 143 10.47 -5.91 -18.66
N TYR A 144 9.61 -5.94 -17.63
CA TYR A 144 9.51 -7.00 -16.64
C TYR A 144 8.70 -8.20 -17.15
#